data_AF-A0A840E036-F1
#
_entry.id   AF-A0A840E036-F1
#
_cell.length_a   1.000
_cell.length_b   1.000
_cell.length_c   1.000
_cell.angle_alpha   90.00
_cell.angle_beta   90.00
_cell.angle_gamma   90.00
#
_symmetry.space_group_name_H-M   'P 1'
#
loop_
_entity.id
_entity.type
_entity.pdbx_description
1 polymer ?
#
loop_
_entity_poly.entity_id
_entity_poly.type
_entity_poly.pdbx_seq_one_letter_code
_entity_poly.pdbx_strand_id
1 'polypeptide(L)'
;MLFSHTPEVIGIFGGPPGLRHKFTGKKHVVSEEDGREHEHSIDVTGRLVKMDSEGLTAGKATGYDCEIKNVWDYTEFWDGSVLHRFSFKRGGWLVRNGQDIGGRRRSILNL
;
A
#
# COMPACT_ATOMS: atom_id res chain seq x y z
N MET A 1 -3.81 -4.72 11.42
CA MET A 1 -5.27 -4.88 11.54
C MET A 1 -5.83 -3.51 11.84
N LEU A 2 -6.63 -2.92 10.94
CA LEU A 2 -7.27 -1.63 11.20
C LEU A 2 -8.38 -1.87 12.23
N PHE A 3 -8.26 -1.32 13.43
CA PHE A 3 -9.36 -1.37 14.40
C PHE A 3 -10.49 -0.50 13.86
N SER A 4 -11.57 -1.19 13.52
CA SER A 4 -12.77 -0.70 12.86
C SER A 4 -13.51 0.33 13.72
N HIS A 5 -14.20 1.27 13.06
CA HIS A 5 -15.06 2.35 13.60
C HIS A 5 -14.42 3.73 13.85
N THR A 6 -13.26 4.05 13.27
CA THR A 6 -12.83 5.45 13.20
C THR A 6 -13.62 6.20 12.11
N PRO A 7 -14.32 7.31 12.44
CA PRO A 7 -15.10 8.10 11.48
C PRO A 7 -14.29 8.56 10.25
N GLU A 8 -12.99 8.73 10.42
CA GLU A 8 -12.04 9.12 9.38
C GLU A 8 -11.99 8.13 8.21
N VAL A 9 -12.00 6.82 8.50
CA VAL A 9 -11.93 5.77 7.45
C VAL A 9 -13.23 5.72 6.64
N ILE A 10 -14.37 5.91 7.32
CA ILE A 10 -15.69 5.99 6.68
C ILE A 10 -15.78 7.22 5.77
N GLY A 11 -15.26 8.37 6.22
CA GLY A 11 -15.21 9.60 5.42
C GLY A 11 -14.35 9.46 4.16
N ILE A 12 -13.28 8.67 4.21
CA ILE A 12 -12.42 8.38 3.06
C ILE A 12 -13.16 7.54 2.00
N PHE A 13 -13.96 6.56 2.41
CA PHE A 13 -14.72 5.71 1.48
C PHE A 13 -15.79 6.49 0.70
N GLY A 14 -16.54 7.35 1.39
CA GLY A 14 -17.60 8.19 0.80
C GLY A 14 -17.11 9.46 0.08
N GLY A 15 -15.80 9.67 -0.02
CA GLY A 15 -15.22 10.91 -0.53
C GLY A 15 -15.43 11.16 -2.04
N PRO A 16 -15.24 12.42 -2.51
CA PRO A 16 -15.46 12.81 -3.89
C PRO A 16 -14.67 11.95 -4.90
N PRO A 17 -15.23 11.69 -6.10
CA PRO A 17 -14.51 10.98 -7.15
C PRO A 17 -13.27 11.78 -7.57
N GLY A 18 -12.09 11.14 -7.48
CA GLY A 18 -10.82 11.73 -7.89
C GLY A 18 -9.85 12.03 -6.74
N LEU A 19 -10.35 12.09 -5.50
CA LEU A 19 -9.50 12.21 -4.32
C LEU A 19 -8.84 10.86 -4.02
N ARG A 20 -7.55 10.91 -3.70
CA ARG A 20 -6.75 9.76 -3.29
C ARG A 20 -6.10 10.10 -1.95
N HIS A 21 -5.98 9.09 -1.12
CA HIS A 21 -5.43 9.19 0.22
C HIS A 21 -4.13 8.41 0.30
N LYS A 22 -3.27 8.82 1.22
CA LYS A 22 -2.05 8.11 1.56
C LYS A 22 -2.39 7.04 2.59
N PHE A 23 -1.92 5.83 2.34
CA PHE A 23 -2.03 4.68 3.22
C PHE A 23 -0.64 4.12 3.44
N THR A 24 -0.32 3.79 4.68
CA THR A 24 0.92 3.11 5.04
C THR A 24 0.58 1.79 5.71
N GLY A 25 1.19 0.71 5.23
CA GLY A 25 1.13 -0.61 5.84
C GLY A 25 2.50 -0.99 6.35
N LYS A 26 2.56 -1.60 7.54
CA LYS A 26 3.81 -2.09 8.12
C LYS A 26 3.56 -3.42 8.81
N LYS A 27 4.48 -4.37 8.63
CA LYS A 27 4.45 -5.69 9.24
C LYS A 27 5.88 -6.14 9.54
N HIS A 28 6.05 -6.84 10.65
CA HIS A 28 7.28 -7.57 10.94
C HIS A 28 7.14 -9.00 10.42
N VAL A 29 8.12 -9.43 9.64
CA VAL A 29 8.22 -10.75 9.04
C VAL A 29 9.38 -11.45 9.71
N VAL A 30 9.13 -12.59 10.36
CA VAL A 30 10.19 -13.41 10.92
C VAL A 30 10.65 -14.37 9.83
N SER A 31 11.95 -14.35 9.52
CA SER A 31 12.57 -15.30 8.60
C SER A 31 12.62 -16.70 9.23
N GLU A 32 12.21 -17.71 8.46
CA GLU A 32 12.22 -19.10 8.91
C GLU A 32 13.64 -19.72 8.87
N GLU A 33 14.56 -19.17 8.08
CA GLU A 33 15.90 -19.70 7.89
C GLU A 33 16.87 -19.31 9.03
N ASP A 34 16.78 -18.06 9.49
CA ASP A 34 17.72 -17.48 10.45
C ASP A 34 17.04 -16.86 11.68
N GLY A 35 15.71 -16.89 11.75
CA GLY A 35 14.93 -16.35 12.87
C GLY A 35 14.99 -14.83 12.99
N ARG A 36 15.56 -14.12 12.01
CA ARG A 36 15.67 -12.66 12.08
C ARG A 36 14.34 -11.98 11.75
N GLU A 37 14.11 -10.85 12.42
CA GLU A 37 12.97 -9.99 12.12
C GLU A 37 13.33 -9.03 11.00
N HIS A 38 12.48 -9.04 9.97
CA HIS A 38 12.53 -8.12 8.85
C HIS A 38 11.35 -7.17 8.91
N GLU A 39 11.60 -5.91 8.60
CA GLU A 39 10.56 -4.92 8.44
C GLU A 39 10.09 -4.88 6.98
N HIS A 40 8.81 -5.23 6.79
CA HIS A 40 8.12 -5.03 5.52
C HIS A 40 7.16 -3.86 5.65
N SER A 41 7.29 -2.86 4.77
CA SER A 41 6.35 -1.75 4.74
C SER A 41 5.99 -1.33 3.32
N ILE A 42 4.81 -0.72 3.20
CA ILE A 42 4.29 -0.18 1.95
C ILE A 42 3.74 1.22 2.18
N ASP A 43 3.98 2.10 1.21
CA ASP A 43 3.31 3.39 1.09
C ASP A 43 2.52 3.42 -0.20
N VAL A 44 1.24 3.76 -0.11
CA VAL A 44 0.29 3.74 -1.22
C VAL A 44 -0.49 5.04 -1.27
N THR A 45 -0.58 5.65 -2.45
CA THR A 45 -1.55 6.70 -2.72
C THR A 45 -2.65 6.15 -3.61
N GLY A 46 -3.85 5.96 -3.08
CA GLY A 46 -4.96 5.29 -3.77
C GLY A 46 -6.32 5.70 -3.23
N ARG A 47 -7.37 4.97 -3.62
CA ARG A 47 -8.73 5.18 -3.14
C ARG A 47 -9.23 3.92 -2.43
N LEU A 48 -9.82 4.10 -1.26
CA LEU A 48 -10.58 3.04 -0.59
C LEU A 48 -11.88 2.82 -1.37
N VAL A 49 -12.05 1.63 -1.95
CA VAL A 49 -13.17 1.31 -2.86
C VAL A 49 -14.08 0.21 -2.35
N LYS A 50 -13.70 -0.45 -1.26
CA LYS A 50 -14.50 -1.48 -0.62
C LYS A 50 -14.25 -1.46 0.88
N MET A 51 -15.30 -1.70 1.66
CA MET A 51 -15.27 -1.83 3.11
C MET A 51 -16.36 -2.82 3.50
N ASP A 52 -16.01 -4.10 3.61
CA ASP A 52 -16.94 -5.16 4.00
C ASP A 52 -16.76 -5.48 5.48
N SER A 53 -17.86 -5.70 6.19
CA SER A 53 -17.79 -6.21 7.57
C SER A 53 -17.27 -7.64 7.58
N GLU A 54 -16.22 -7.93 8.34
CA GLU A 54 -15.87 -9.32 8.63
C GLU A 54 -17.03 -9.96 9.42
N GLY A 55 -17.41 -11.18 9.05
CA GLY A 55 -18.61 -11.86 9.55
C GLY A 55 -18.75 -11.79 11.07
N LEU A 56 -19.89 -11.29 11.53
CA LEU A 56 -20.23 -11.06 12.94
C LEU A 56 -20.36 -12.40 13.70
N THR A 57 -19.23 -12.96 14.10
CA THR A 57 -19.20 -14.10 15.03
C THR A 57 -19.02 -13.55 16.43
N ALA A 58 -19.99 -13.80 17.31
CA ALA A 58 -19.95 -13.33 18.70
C ALA A 58 -18.63 -13.73 19.38
N GLY A 59 -17.93 -12.75 19.95
CA GLY A 59 -16.67 -12.96 20.70
C GLY A 59 -15.37 -12.82 19.90
N LYS A 60 -15.41 -12.51 18.59
CA LYS A 60 -14.20 -12.18 17.80
C LYS A 60 -14.07 -10.67 17.57
N ALA A 61 -12.84 -10.17 17.59
CA ALA A 61 -12.53 -8.79 17.22
C ALA A 61 -13.08 -8.50 15.83
N THR A 62 -13.93 -7.48 15.72
CA THR A 62 -14.60 -7.11 14.48
C THR A 62 -13.71 -6.19 13.66
N GLY A 63 -13.39 -6.59 12.44
CA GLY A 63 -12.66 -5.79 11.46
C GLY A 63 -13.53 -5.40 10.26
N TYR A 64 -13.05 -4.44 9.47
CA TYR A 64 -13.52 -4.26 8.10
C TYR A 64 -12.44 -4.75 7.15
N ASP A 65 -12.84 -5.54 6.16
CA ASP A 65 -11.99 -5.87 5.02
C ASP A 65 -12.06 -4.74 4.00
N CYS A 66 -10.91 -4.12 3.74
CA CYS A 66 -10.78 -2.87 3.02
C CYS A 66 -9.96 -3.07 1.74
N GLU A 67 -10.48 -2.67 0.59
CA GLU A 67 -9.73 -2.69 -0.68
C GLU A 67 -9.31 -1.28 -1.12
N ILE A 68 -8.02 -1.12 -1.42
CA ILE A 68 -7.49 0.10 -2.05
C ILE A 68 -7.29 -0.17 -3.55
N LYS A 69 -7.92 0.64 -4.41
CA LYS A 69 -7.73 0.62 -5.87
C LYS A 69 -7.37 2.01 -6.40
N ASN A 70 -7.23 2.14 -7.72
CA ASN A 70 -6.89 3.40 -8.39
C ASN A 70 -5.58 4.03 -7.88
N VAL A 71 -4.58 3.17 -7.65
CA VAL A 71 -3.28 3.53 -7.09
C VAL A 71 -2.51 4.43 -8.05
N TRP A 72 -2.05 5.57 -7.55
CA TRP A 72 -1.15 6.47 -8.27
C TRP A 72 0.31 6.18 -7.96
N ASP A 73 0.63 6.03 -6.69
CA ASP A 73 1.99 5.81 -6.23
C ASP A 73 1.98 4.63 -5.27
N TYR A 74 2.98 3.78 -5.42
CA TYR A 74 3.22 2.61 -4.59
C TYR A 74 4.71 2.49 -4.36
N THR A 75 5.13 2.42 -3.10
CA THR A 75 6.49 2.06 -2.72
C THR A 75 6.44 0.94 -1.70
N GLU A 76 7.24 -0.09 -1.93
CA GLU A 76 7.45 -1.21 -1.02
C GLU A 76 8.88 -1.15 -0.51
N PHE A 77 9.02 -1.37 0.80
CA PHE A 77 10.28 -1.38 1.49
C PHE A 77 10.50 -2.74 2.15
N TRP A 78 11.75 -3.18 2.10
CA TRP A 78 12.28 -4.30 2.87
C TRP A 78 13.46 -3.79 3.68
N ASP A 79 13.36 -3.86 5.01
CA ASP A 79 14.37 -3.33 5.95
C ASP A 79 14.80 -1.89 5.63
N GLY A 80 13.81 -1.03 5.34
CA GLY A 80 14.01 0.37 4.96
C GLY A 80 14.54 0.61 3.55
N SER A 81 14.94 -0.44 2.83
CA SER A 81 15.40 -0.37 1.44
C SER A 81 14.24 -0.50 0.47
N VAL A 82 14.23 0.29 -0.61
CA VAL A 82 13.16 0.24 -1.62
C VAL A 82 13.30 -1.02 -2.45
N LEU A 83 12.32 -1.92 -2.34
CA LEU A 83 12.26 -3.15 -3.14
C LEU A 83 11.47 -2.92 -4.43
N HIS A 84 10.32 -2.26 -4.31
CA HIS A 84 9.44 -1.95 -5.44
C HIS A 84 9.00 -0.49 -5.40
N ARG A 85 8.94 0.14 -6.58
CA ARG A 85 8.38 1.49 -6.71
C ARG A 85 7.65 1.63 -8.04
N PHE A 86 6.40 2.03 -7.95
CA PHE A 86 5.54 2.35 -9.08
C PHE A 86 5.01 3.78 -8.93
N SER A 87 4.96 4.50 -10.06
CA SER A 87 4.27 5.78 -10.16
C SER A 87 3.56 5.88 -11.50
N PHE A 88 2.24 5.98 -11.45
CA PHE A 88 1.40 6.17 -12.63
C PHE A 88 1.81 7.43 -13.39
N LYS A 89 2.09 8.52 -12.67
CA LYS A 89 2.48 9.82 -13.27
C LYS A 89 3.84 9.78 -13.94
N ARG A 90 4.75 8.91 -13.47
CA ARG A 90 6.12 8.80 -14.01
C ARG A 90 6.27 7.63 -14.99
N GLY A 91 5.16 7.11 -15.52
CA GLY A 91 5.18 6.11 -16.58
C GLY A 91 5.30 4.65 -16.11
N GLY A 92 4.99 4.38 -14.84
CA GLY A 92 4.83 3.03 -14.30
C GLY A 92 5.93 2.64 -13.32
N TRP A 93 6.50 1.44 -13.50
CA TRP A 93 7.52 0.90 -12.61
C TRP A 93 8.84 1.68 -12.72
N LEU A 94 9.33 2.13 -11.57
CA LEU A 94 10.60 2.82 -11.41
C LEU A 94 11.66 1.90 -10.80
N VAL A 95 11.27 1.08 -9.83
CA VAL A 95 12.12 0.07 -9.19
C VAL A 95 11.37 -1.26 -9.14
N ARG A 96 12.04 -2.36 -9.48
CA ARG A 96 11.58 -3.74 -9.20
C ARG A 96 12.71 -4.56 -8.65
N ASN A 97 12.43 -5.34 -7.60
CA ASN A 97 13.41 -6.18 -6.92
C ASN A 97 14.71 -5.42 -6.59
N GLY A 98 14.59 -4.17 -6.14
CA GLY A 98 15.72 -3.28 -5.82
C GLY A 98 16.47 -2.69 -7.01
N GLN A 99 16.10 -3.03 -8.25
CA GLN A 99 16.74 -2.52 -9.47
C GLN A 99 15.91 -1.42 -10.14
N ASP A 100 16.55 -0.33 -10.58
CA ASP A 100 15.89 0.69 -11.39
C ASP A 100 15.66 0.18 -12.81
N ILE A 101 14.43 0.24 -13.27
CA ILE A 101 13.96 -0.35 -14.55
C ILE A 101 13.53 0.72 -15.57
N GLY A 102 13.59 2.01 -15.21
CA GLY A 102 13.06 3.09 -16.03
C GLY A 102 14.10 4.09 -16.53
N GLY A 103 15.37 3.93 -16.17
CA GLY A 103 16.44 4.89 -16.50
C GLY A 103 16.48 5.27 -17.98
N ARG A 104 16.45 4.26 -18.88
CA ARG A 104 16.53 4.48 -20.33
C ARG A 104 15.28 5.11 -20.94
N ARG A 105 14.08 4.78 -20.45
CA ARG A 105 12.84 5.39 -20.97
C ARG A 105 12.71 6.84 -20.52
N ARG A 106 13.09 7.15 -19.28
CA ARG A 106 13.11 8.52 -18.74
C ARG A 106 14.15 9.40 -19.44
N SER A 107 15.33 8.85 -19.74
CA SER A 107 16.35 9.58 -20.51
C SER A 107 15.90 9.92 -21.93
N ILE A 108 15.10 9.07 -22.58
CA ILE A 108 14.54 9.33 -23.92
C ILE A 108 13.43 10.40 -23.87
N LEU A 109 12.69 10.47 -22.76
CA LEU A 109 11.57 11.39 -22.58
C LEU A 109 11.96 12.73 -21.91
N ASN A 110 13.23 12.94 -21.58
CA ASN A 110 13.71 14.07 -20.77
C ASN A 110 12.92 14.26 -19.46
N LEU A 111 12.61 13.15 -18.78
CA LEU A 111 11.88 13.09 -17.50
C LEU A 111 12.79 12.72 -16.32
#